data_AF-A0A1F5PXB4-F1
#
_entry.id   AF-A0A1F5PXB4-F1
#
_cell.length_a   1.000
_cell.length_b   1.000
_cell.length_c   1.000
_cell.angle_alpha   90.00
_cell.angle_beta   90.00
_cell.angle_gamma   90.00
#
_symmetry.space_group_name_H-M   'P 1'
#
loop_
_entity.id
_entity.type
_entity.pdbx_description
1 polymer ?
#
loop_
_entity_poly.entity_id
_entity_poly.type
_entity_poly.pdbx_seq_one_letter_code
_entity_poly.pdbx_strand_id
1 'polypeptide(L)'
;MGPFAKIIAERVAADDFYFNTPLSYDEQGNITDLVYEKDQAGHKLKQFTEFCQKYGFKPEDCVVVGDSENDLLLFLETKKGIAIRTEAEDKILEPVAWKIINNLAEIKNIL
;
A
#
# COMPACT_ATOMS: atom_id res chain seq x y z
N MET A 1 1.22 -0.05 -21.68
CA MET A 1 0.17 -0.37 -20.69
C MET A 1 0.70 0.05 -19.32
N GLY A 2 -0.01 0.88 -18.56
CA GLY A 2 0.47 1.27 -17.22
C GLY A 2 0.34 0.11 -16.23
N PRO A 3 1.11 0.09 -15.12
CA PRO A 3 0.93 -0.91 -14.08
C PRO A 3 -0.52 -0.86 -13.57
N PHE A 4 -1.08 -2.00 -13.17
CA PHE A 4 -2.48 -2.09 -12.70
C PHE A 4 -2.79 -1.07 -11.60
N ALA A 5 -1.84 -0.80 -10.70
CA ALA A 5 -1.94 0.23 -9.66
C ALA A 5 -2.27 1.63 -10.23
N LYS A 6 -1.66 2.02 -11.36
CA LYS A 6 -1.94 3.31 -12.02
C LYS A 6 -3.38 3.39 -12.51
N ILE A 7 -3.87 2.33 -13.16
CA ILE A 7 -5.23 2.27 -13.69
C ILE A 7 -6.25 2.40 -12.55
N ILE A 8 -6.01 1.73 -11.43
CA ILE A 8 -6.88 1.81 -10.26
C ILE A 8 -6.81 3.21 -9.61
N ALA A 9 -5.61 3.77 -9.44
CA ALA A 9 -5.42 5.11 -8.88
C ALA A 9 -6.20 6.18 -9.67
N GLU A 10 -6.12 6.15 -11.01
CA GLU A 10 -6.89 7.05 -11.88
C GLU A 10 -8.42 6.86 -11.68
N ARG A 11 -8.88 5.62 -11.55
CA ARG A 11 -10.31 5.30 -11.37
C ARG A 11 -10.87 5.78 -10.03
N VAL A 12 -10.06 5.76 -8.97
CA VAL A 12 -10.46 6.19 -7.62
C VAL A 12 -10.04 7.64 -7.32
N ALA A 13 -9.45 8.34 -8.30
CA ALA A 13 -8.93 9.70 -8.17
C ALA A 13 -7.91 9.85 -7.02
N ALA A 14 -6.99 8.90 -6.89
CA ALA A 14 -5.87 9.01 -5.96
C ALA A 14 -4.80 9.98 -6.50
N ASP A 15 -4.27 10.85 -5.64
CA ASP A 15 -3.28 11.86 -6.00
C ASP A 15 -1.90 11.24 -6.36
N ASP A 16 -1.57 10.12 -5.74
CA ASP A 16 -0.32 9.38 -5.93
C ASP A 16 -0.56 7.87 -6.03
N PHE A 17 0.35 7.20 -6.72
CA PHE A 17 0.38 5.73 -6.78
C PHE A 17 1.82 5.23 -6.76
N TYR A 18 1.99 4.06 -6.16
CA TYR A 18 3.27 3.36 -6.05
C TYR A 18 3.06 1.88 -6.34
N PHE A 19 4.11 1.18 -6.77
CA PHE A 19 4.07 -0.25 -7.05
C PHE A 19 5.46 -0.87 -6.90
N ASN A 20 5.52 -2.12 -6.44
CA ASN A 20 6.79 -2.76 -6.09
C ASN A 20 7.36 -3.66 -7.19
N THR A 21 6.55 -4.04 -8.17
CA THR A 21 6.93 -5.02 -9.20
C THR A 21 6.83 -4.38 -10.58
N PRO A 22 7.89 -3.71 -11.05
CA PRO A 22 7.94 -3.23 -12.41
C PRO A 22 7.98 -4.40 -13.39
N LEU A 23 7.23 -4.23 -14.47
CA LEU A 23 7.22 -5.11 -15.62
C LEU A 23 7.98 -4.43 -16.75
N SER A 24 8.92 -5.16 -17.35
CA SER A 24 9.59 -4.72 -18.57
C SER A 24 8.84 -5.21 -19.79
N TYR A 25 8.79 -4.39 -20.83
CA TYR A 25 8.11 -4.70 -22.08
C TYR A 25 9.07 -4.56 -23.26
N ASP A 26 8.93 -5.41 -24.27
CA ASP A 26 9.58 -5.21 -25.58
C ASP A 26 8.81 -4.18 -26.45
N GLU A 27 9.35 -3.89 -27.63
CA GLU A 27 8.73 -2.97 -28.60
C GLU A 27 7.37 -3.46 -29.13
N GLN A 28 7.08 -4.76 -29.01
CA GLN A 28 5.82 -5.37 -29.41
C GLN A 28 4.79 -5.37 -28.26
N GLY A 29 5.17 -4.90 -27.07
CA GLY A 29 4.32 -4.84 -25.89
C GLY A 29 4.22 -6.15 -25.11
N ASN A 30 5.07 -7.14 -25.38
CA ASN A 30 5.14 -8.37 -24.60
C ASN A 30 5.93 -8.15 -23.31
N ILE A 31 5.57 -8.85 -22.24
CA ILE A 31 6.33 -8.86 -20.99
C ILE A 31 7.63 -9.63 -21.22
N THR A 32 8.76 -9.00 -20.96
CA THR A 32 10.09 -9.60 -21.09
C THR A 32 10.74 -9.90 -19.75
N ASP A 33 10.38 -9.16 -18.70
CA ASP A 33 10.96 -9.31 -17.38
C ASP A 33 10.00 -8.85 -16.27
N LEU A 34 10.22 -9.37 -15.07
CA LEU A 34 9.53 -9.01 -13.84
C LEU A 34 10.57 -8.82 -12.74
N VAL A 35 10.73 -7.58 -12.28
CA VAL A 35 11.67 -7.28 -11.20
C VAL A 35 11.00 -7.59 -9.86
N TYR A 36 11.36 -8.74 -9.30
CA TYR A 36 10.88 -9.16 -7.99
C TYR A 36 11.84 -8.72 -6.88
N GLU A 37 11.35 -7.95 -5.92
CA GLU A 37 12.07 -7.62 -4.70
C GLU A 37 11.52 -8.43 -3.52
N LYS A 38 12.41 -9.05 -2.73
CA LYS A 38 11.97 -9.86 -1.59
C LYS A 38 11.46 -8.99 -0.43
N ASP A 39 12.08 -7.84 -0.20
CA ASP A 39 11.71 -6.92 0.90
C ASP A 39 10.59 -5.97 0.49
N GLN A 40 9.39 -6.52 0.34
CA GLN A 40 8.20 -5.77 -0.06
C GLN A 40 7.79 -4.74 1.00
N ALA A 41 7.98 -5.07 2.29
CA ALA A 41 7.63 -4.18 3.39
C ALA A 41 8.58 -2.98 3.48
N GLY A 42 9.90 -3.22 3.37
CA GLY A 42 10.90 -2.16 3.31
C GLY A 42 10.73 -1.24 2.09
N HIS A 43 10.40 -1.82 0.93
CA HIS A 43 10.10 -1.04 -0.27
C HIS A 43 8.89 -0.12 -0.06
N LYS A 44 7.78 -0.63 0.48
CA LYS A 44 6.60 0.20 0.82
C LYS A 44 6.94 1.30 1.82
N LEU A 45 7.74 1.00 2.86
CA LEU A 45 8.18 2.00 3.84
C LEU A 45 8.98 3.13 3.19
N LYS A 46 9.87 2.79 2.24
CA LYS A 46 10.61 3.80 1.46
C LYS A 46 9.67 4.69 0.65
N GLN A 47 8.73 4.10 -0.10
CA GLN A 47 7.73 4.85 -0.88
C GLN A 47 6.86 5.75 0.00
N PHE A 48 6.43 5.25 1.16
CA PHE A 48 5.66 6.02 2.13
C PHE A 48 6.47 7.18 2.73
N THR A 49 7.75 6.96 3.01
CA THR A 49 8.66 8.01 3.47
C THR A 49 8.80 9.11 2.42
N GLU A 50 8.97 8.74 1.15
CA GLU A 50 9.01 9.69 0.02
C GLU A 50 7.70 10.47 -0.13
N PHE A 51 6.55 9.80 0.04
CA PHE A 51 5.23 10.45 0.08
C PHE A 51 5.13 11.48 1.22
N CYS A 52 5.48 11.10 2.45
CA CYS A 52 5.45 12.00 3.60
C CYS A 52 6.37 13.22 3.37
N GLN A 53 7.57 13.01 2.82
CA GLN A 53 8.49 14.10 2.47
C GLN A 53 7.92 15.03 1.39
N LYS A 54 7.31 14.46 0.34
CA LYS A 54 6.69 15.23 -0.76
C LYS A 54 5.64 16.21 -0.25
N TYR A 55 4.83 15.82 0.72
CA TYR A 55 3.74 16.65 1.26
C TYR A 55 4.06 17.35 2.58
N GLY A 56 5.22 17.08 3.18
CA GLY A 56 5.57 17.61 4.51
C GLY A 56 4.75 17.01 5.65
N PHE A 57 4.22 15.80 5.48
CA PHE A 57 3.49 15.07 6.52
C PHE A 57 4.46 14.33 7.45
N LYS A 58 4.05 14.17 8.71
CA LYS A 58 4.68 13.20 9.61
C LYS A 58 3.96 11.87 9.50
N PRO A 59 4.65 10.73 9.63
CA PRO A 59 3.99 9.43 9.57
C PRO A 59 2.80 9.26 10.53
N GLU A 60 2.86 9.86 11.71
CA GLU A 60 1.81 9.82 12.72
C GLU A 60 0.56 10.64 12.35
N ASP A 61 0.66 11.52 11.36
CA ASP A 61 -0.48 12.26 10.80
C ASP A 61 -1.20 11.45 9.71
N CYS A 62 -0.58 10.39 9.21
CA CYS A 62 -1.14 9.54 8.17
C CYS A 62 -2.03 8.43 8.75
N VAL A 63 -2.81 7.80 7.89
CA VAL A 63 -3.55 6.56 8.16
C VAL A 63 -3.27 5.60 7.02
N VAL A 64 -3.00 4.34 7.35
CA VAL A 64 -2.69 3.30 6.37
C VAL A 64 -3.73 2.20 6.48
N VAL A 65 -4.19 1.68 5.34
CA VAL A 65 -5.10 0.53 5.26
C VAL A 65 -4.37 -0.59 4.53
N GLY A 66 -4.34 -1.78 5.11
CA GLY A 66 -3.61 -2.93 4.57
C GLY A 66 -4.14 -4.26 5.10
N ASP A 67 -3.76 -5.36 4.47
CA ASP A 67 -4.30 -6.70 4.76
C ASP A 67 -3.23 -7.76 5.04
N SER A 68 -1.95 -7.48 4.78
CA SER A 68 -0.89 -8.50 4.84
C SER A 68 0.47 -7.99 5.35
N GLU A 69 1.42 -8.89 5.54
CA GLU A 69 2.77 -8.63 6.10
C GLU A 69 3.51 -7.47 5.42
N ASN A 70 3.31 -7.24 4.12
CA ASN A 70 4.00 -6.17 3.41
C ASN A 70 3.58 -4.76 3.90
N ASP A 71 2.47 -4.61 4.62
CA ASP A 71 2.03 -3.35 5.23
C ASP A 71 2.52 -3.18 6.69
N LEU A 72 3.17 -4.19 7.27
CA LEU A 72 3.54 -4.23 8.68
C LEU A 72 4.39 -3.02 9.10
N LEU A 73 5.41 -2.68 8.30
CA LEU A 73 6.26 -1.53 8.61
C LEU A 73 5.51 -0.21 8.53
N LEU A 74 4.53 -0.08 7.63
CA LEU A 74 3.69 1.10 7.55
C LEU A 74 2.82 1.26 8.80
N PHE A 75 2.23 0.16 9.28
CA PHE A 75 1.43 0.15 10.51
C PHE A 75 2.27 0.55 11.73
N LEU A 76 3.48 0.03 11.82
CA LEU A 76 4.42 0.35 12.90
C LEU A 76 4.86 1.81 12.85
N GLU A 77 5.04 2.38 11.67
CA GLU A 77 5.49 3.76 11.49
C GLU A 77 4.36 4.76 11.78
N THR A 78 3.16 4.53 11.24
CA THR A 78 2.04 5.47 11.38
C THR A 78 1.33 5.40 12.74
N LYS A 79 1.40 4.26 13.44
CA LYS A 79 0.61 3.94 14.66
C LYS A 79 -0.92 4.00 14.47
N LYS A 80 -1.40 4.32 13.27
CA LYS A 80 -2.82 4.42 12.88
C LYS A 80 -3.16 3.45 11.74
N GLY A 81 -2.52 2.28 11.71
CA GLY A 81 -2.82 1.25 10.71
C GLY A 81 -4.22 0.65 10.90
N ILE A 82 -4.97 0.49 9.82
CA ILE A 82 -6.29 -0.14 9.78
C ILE A 82 -6.17 -1.46 9.03
N ALA A 83 -6.25 -2.58 9.75
CA ALA A 83 -6.28 -3.90 9.11
C ALA A 83 -7.65 -4.15 8.49
N ILE A 84 -7.68 -4.54 7.21
CA ILE A 84 -8.91 -4.97 6.54
C ILE A 84 -8.91 -6.48 6.36
N ARG A 85 -10.00 -7.12 6.80
CA ARG A 85 -10.18 -8.55 6.60
C ARG A 85 -10.57 -8.85 5.16
N THR A 86 -9.76 -9.68 4.51
CA THR A 86 -9.99 -10.19 3.14
C THR A 86 -9.85 -11.71 3.16
N GLU A 87 -10.25 -12.40 2.09
CA GLU A 87 -10.02 -13.84 1.96
C GLU A 87 -8.52 -14.22 1.94
N ALA A 88 -7.65 -13.25 1.65
CA ALA A 88 -6.21 -13.40 1.56
C ALA A 88 -5.44 -12.71 2.70
N GLU A 89 -6.14 -12.30 3.78
CA GLU A 89 -5.51 -11.57 4.88
C GLU A 89 -4.40 -12.38 5.57
N ASP A 90 -3.38 -11.68 6.03
CA ASP A 90 -2.48 -12.18 7.06
C ASP A 90 -2.83 -11.54 8.41
N LYS A 91 -3.07 -12.38 9.41
CA LYS A 91 -3.38 -11.94 10.77
C LYS A 91 -2.22 -11.25 11.47
N ILE A 92 -1.03 -11.21 10.86
CA ILE A 92 0.14 -10.49 11.35
C ILE A 92 -0.12 -9.00 11.62
N LEU A 93 -1.09 -8.38 10.94
CA LEU A 93 -1.44 -6.98 11.17
C LEU A 93 -2.35 -6.77 12.38
N GLU A 94 -3.14 -7.76 12.81
CA GLU A 94 -4.12 -7.59 13.89
C GLU A 94 -3.49 -7.10 15.23
N PRO A 95 -2.32 -7.59 15.67
CA PRO A 95 -1.69 -7.15 16.93
C PRO A 95 -1.20 -5.70 16.91
N VAL A 96 -0.94 -5.14 15.73
CA VAL A 96 -0.39 -3.78 15.55
C VAL A 96 -1.39 -2.80 14.97
N ALA A 97 -2.58 -3.27 14.60
CA ALA A 97 -3.64 -2.47 14.02
C ALA A 97 -4.29 -1.55 15.07
N TRP A 98 -4.48 -0.29 14.71
CA TRP A 98 -5.29 0.65 15.46
C TRP A 98 -6.78 0.34 15.36
N LYS A 99 -7.23 -0.13 14.19
CA LYS A 99 -8.59 -0.59 13.91
C LYS A 99 -8.56 -1.83 13.03
N ILE A 100 -9.58 -2.67 13.15
CA ILE A 100 -9.80 -3.82 12.27
C ILE A 100 -11.20 -3.67 11.68
N ILE A 101 -11.31 -3.77 10.35
CA ILE A 101 -12.56 -3.63 9.59
C ILE A 101 -12.78 -4.85 8.70
N ASN A 102 -14.03 -5.13 8.32
CA ASN A 102 -14.35 -6.23 7.41
C ASN A 102 -14.59 -5.75 5.97
N ASN A 103 -14.78 -4.45 5.77
CA ASN A 103 -14.89 -3.84 4.45
C ASN A 103 -14.52 -2.34 4.49
N LEU A 104 -14.13 -1.79 3.34
CA LEU A 104 -13.70 -0.40 3.22
C LEU A 104 -14.79 0.63 3.58
N ALA A 105 -16.09 0.28 3.50
CA ALA A 105 -17.15 1.24 3.82
C ALA A 105 -17.16 1.63 5.30
N GLU A 106 -16.62 0.78 6.18
CA GLU A 106 -16.50 1.06 7.62
C GLU A 106 -15.55 2.22 7.92
N ILE A 107 -14.62 2.56 7.02
CA ILE A 107 -13.67 3.67 7.19
C ILE A 107 -14.38 5.00 7.41
N LYS A 108 -15.55 5.20 6.79
CA LYS A 108 -16.35 6.45 6.92
C LYS A 108 -16.83 6.73 8.35
N ASN A 109 -16.81 5.72 9.21
CA ASN A 109 -17.18 5.85 10.62
C ASN A 109 -15.93 5.98 11.54
N ILE A 110 -14.73 5.95 10.95
CA ILE A 110 -13.44 6.01 11.64
C ILE A 110 -12.74 7.35 11.38
N LEU A 111 -12.79 7.84 10.14
CA LEU A 111 -12.19 9.09 9.66
C LEU A 111 -13.30 10.06 9.20
#